data_AF-A0A653E622-F1
#
_entry.id   AF-A0A653E622-F1
#
_cell.length_a   1.000
_cell.length_b   1.000
_cell.length_c   1.000
_cell.angle_alpha   90.00
_cell.angle_beta   90.00
_cell.angle_gamma   90.00
#
_symmetry.space_group_name_H-M   'P 1'
#
loop_
_entity.id
_entity.type
_entity.pdbx_description
1 polymer ?
#
loop_
_entity_poly.entity_id
_entity_poly.type
_entity_poly.pdbx_seq_one_letter_code
_entity_poly.pdbx_strand_id
1 'polypeptide(L)'
;MSDSYQAIFDAVRSKMGNLDVGDAVERSFRDMNIAHYFEMASGEARMAICSIQEEMTAPSTVYRPSISVDGNQWCALYGDDLQSGVAGFGDTPELAMADFNKNWREPLRNSPSGLAKAV
;
A
#
# COMPACT_ATOMS: atom_id res chain seq x y z
N MET A 1 2.02 -64.37 32.94
CA MET A 1 2.35 -62.93 32.82
C MET A 1 2.81 -62.51 31.42
N SER A 2 3.21 -63.44 30.54
CA SER A 2 3.60 -63.17 29.14
C SER A 2 2.45 -62.69 28.23
N ASP A 3 1.32 -63.38 28.24
CA ASP A 3 0.24 -63.15 27.25
C ASP A 3 -0.46 -61.79 27.38
N SER A 4 -0.55 -61.25 28.60
CA SER A 4 -1.14 -59.93 28.83
C SER A 4 -0.22 -58.79 28.35
N TYR A 5 1.10 -58.94 28.48
CA TYR A 5 2.05 -57.96 27.96
C TYR A 5 2.01 -57.92 26.43
N GLN A 6 1.94 -59.08 25.80
CA GLN A 6 1.91 -59.17 24.34
C GLN A 6 0.64 -58.54 23.75
N ALA A 7 -0.53 -58.79 24.37
CA ALA A 7 -1.78 -58.15 23.96
C ALA A 7 -1.74 -56.62 24.12
N ILE A 8 -1.14 -56.10 25.19
CA ILE A 8 -0.96 -54.66 25.41
C ILE A 8 0.01 -54.09 24.37
N PHE A 9 1.13 -54.76 24.12
CA PHE A 9 2.13 -54.33 23.15
C PHE A 9 1.57 -54.31 21.72
N ASP A 10 0.86 -55.36 21.31
CA ASP A 10 0.25 -55.46 19.98
C ASP A 10 -0.83 -54.40 19.77
N ALA A 11 -1.62 -54.10 20.81
CA ALA A 11 -2.59 -53.00 20.77
C ALA A 11 -1.92 -51.63 20.58
N VAL A 12 -0.83 -51.35 21.31
CA VAL A 12 -0.05 -50.10 21.18
C VAL A 12 0.59 -50.00 19.80
N ARG A 13 1.20 -51.09 19.31
CA ARG A 13 1.81 -51.16 17.98
C ARG A 13 0.79 -51.00 16.86
N SER A 14 -0.39 -51.60 16.99
CA SER A 14 -1.50 -51.44 16.06
C SER A 14 -1.98 -49.98 15.99
N LYS A 15 -2.09 -49.29 17.14
CA LYS A 15 -2.42 -47.87 17.15
C LYS A 15 -1.35 -47.01 16.49
N MET A 16 -0.07 -47.24 16.79
CA MET A 16 1.03 -46.48 16.18
C MET A 16 1.18 -46.76 14.68
N GLY A 17 0.91 -47.99 14.24
CA GLY A 17 0.96 -48.36 12.82
C GLY A 17 -0.10 -47.68 11.95
N ASN A 18 -1.21 -47.25 12.56
CA ASN A 18 -2.30 -46.53 11.88
C ASN A 18 -2.19 -44.99 11.99
N LEU A 19 -1.11 -44.46 12.59
CA LEU A 19 -0.90 -43.02 12.64
C LEU A 19 -0.33 -42.52 11.31
N ASP A 20 -1.10 -41.68 10.62
CA ASP A 20 -0.59 -40.92 9.48
C ASP A 20 0.05 -39.61 9.99
N VAL A 21 1.36 -39.67 10.21
CA VAL A 21 2.14 -38.52 10.64
C VAL A 21 2.11 -37.40 9.58
N GLY A 22 1.96 -37.74 8.30
CA GLY A 22 1.87 -36.77 7.21
C GLY A 22 0.62 -35.90 7.33
N ASP A 23 -0.54 -36.54 7.52
CA ASP A 23 -1.83 -35.85 7.72
C ASP A 23 -1.85 -35.02 9.02
N ALA A 24 -1.28 -35.53 10.11
CA ALA A 24 -1.16 -34.77 11.35
C ALA A 24 -0.29 -33.50 11.19
N VAL A 25 0.83 -33.63 10.47
CA VAL A 25 1.73 -32.51 10.17
C VAL A 25 1.05 -31.50 9.24
N GLU A 26 0.41 -31.95 8.16
CA GLU A 26 -0.30 -31.07 7.23
C GLU A 26 -1.40 -30.25 7.92
N ARG A 27 -2.20 -30.90 8.77
CA ARG A 27 -3.23 -30.21 9.58
C ARG A 27 -2.62 -29.17 10.51
N SER A 28 -1.54 -29.51 11.20
CA SER A 28 -0.84 -28.57 12.07
C SER A 28 -0.35 -27.34 11.31
N PHE A 29 0.22 -27.53 10.11
CA PHE A 29 0.66 -26.43 9.26
C PHE A 29 -0.50 -25.59 8.72
N ARG A 30 -1.63 -26.22 8.38
CA ARG A 30 -2.85 -25.56 7.94
C ARG A 30 -3.49 -24.73 9.06
N ASP A 31 -3.59 -25.30 10.25
CA ASP A 31 -4.12 -24.64 11.45
C ASP A 31 -3.24 -23.47 11.88
N MET A 32 -1.92 -23.60 11.75
CA MET A 32 -0.96 -22.54 12.02
C MET A 32 -1.04 -21.38 11.02
N ASN A 33 -1.73 -21.57 9.89
CA ASN A 33 -2.10 -20.57 8.90
C ASN A 33 -0.94 -19.63 8.50
N ILE A 34 0.28 -20.17 8.40
CA ILE A 34 1.51 -19.41 8.16
C ILE A 34 1.43 -18.58 6.88
N ALA A 35 0.79 -19.15 5.84
CA ALA A 35 0.58 -18.47 4.56
C ALA A 35 -0.21 -17.17 4.75
N HIS A 36 -1.23 -17.15 5.60
CA HIS A 36 -2.02 -15.95 5.88
C HIS A 36 -1.21 -14.89 6.61
N TYR A 37 -0.41 -15.27 7.60
CA TYR A 37 0.48 -14.31 8.28
C TYR A 37 1.52 -13.70 7.32
N PHE A 38 2.06 -14.50 6.41
CA PHE A 38 2.96 -14.01 5.38
C PHE A 38 2.24 -13.04 4.43
N GLU A 39 1.03 -13.39 3.99
CA GLU A 39 0.20 -12.52 3.16
C GLU A 39 -0.10 -11.18 3.86
N MET A 40 -0.54 -11.22 5.12
CA MET A 40 -0.77 -10.02 5.93
C MET A 40 0.49 -9.16 6.07
N ALA A 41 1.63 -9.75 6.45
CA ALA A 41 2.89 -9.01 6.59
C ALA A 41 3.35 -8.40 5.26
N SER A 42 3.18 -9.14 4.15
CA SER A 42 3.48 -8.62 2.81
C SER A 42 2.51 -7.51 2.37
N GLY A 43 1.24 -7.61 2.77
CA GLY A 43 0.22 -6.58 2.55
C GLY A 43 0.54 -5.29 3.28
N GLU A 44 0.92 -5.38 4.55
CA GLU A 44 1.36 -4.22 5.34
C GLU A 44 2.59 -3.56 4.72
N ALA A 45 3.61 -4.34 4.34
CA ALA A 45 4.80 -3.82 3.67
C ALA A 45 4.45 -3.12 2.36
N ARG A 46 3.56 -3.71 1.55
CA ARG A 46 3.10 -3.11 0.29
C ARG A 46 2.39 -1.78 0.51
N MET A 47 1.48 -1.72 1.49
CA MET A 47 0.76 -0.48 1.80
C MET A 47 1.72 0.64 2.22
N ALA A 48 2.70 0.35 3.08
CA ALA A 48 3.70 1.31 3.49
C ALA A 48 4.58 1.80 2.32
N ILE A 49 4.99 0.90 1.43
CA ILE A 49 5.78 1.27 0.24
C ILE A 49 4.94 2.15 -0.70
N CYS A 50 3.68 1.81 -0.93
CA CYS A 50 2.80 2.59 -1.80
C CYS A 50 2.60 4.02 -1.28
N SER A 51 2.33 4.21 0.02
CA SER A 51 2.14 5.56 0.57
C SER A 51 3.41 6.41 0.48
N ILE A 52 4.58 5.83 0.77
CA ILE A 52 5.86 6.52 0.62
C ILE A 52 6.11 6.88 -0.85
N GLN A 53 5.83 5.97 -1.77
CA GLN A 53 6.03 6.21 -3.20
C GLN A 53 5.14 7.36 -3.69
N GLU A 54 3.89 7.42 -3.25
CA GLU A 54 2.96 8.52 -3.60
C GLU A 54 3.52 9.89 -3.18
N GLU A 55 4.03 10.01 -1.95
CA GLU A 55 4.62 11.27 -1.45
C GLU A 55 5.95 11.62 -2.14
N MET A 56 6.80 10.62 -2.37
CA MET A 56 8.12 10.80 -2.98
C MET A 56 8.06 11.12 -4.47
N THR A 57 6.97 10.70 -5.15
CA THR A 57 6.76 10.94 -6.58
C THR A 57 5.76 12.06 -6.87
N ALA A 58 5.19 12.67 -5.82
CA ALA A 58 4.31 13.82 -5.98
C ALA A 58 5.02 14.98 -6.70
N PRO A 59 4.37 15.67 -7.66
CA PRO A 59 4.97 16.78 -8.37
C PRO A 59 5.55 17.87 -7.46
N SER A 60 4.90 18.18 -6.34
CA SER A 60 5.36 19.14 -5.34
C SER A 60 6.70 18.74 -4.71
N THR A 61 6.92 17.45 -4.48
CA THR A 61 8.17 16.91 -3.90
C THR A 61 9.30 16.92 -4.92
N VAL A 62 8.99 16.53 -6.17
CA VAL A 62 9.97 16.39 -7.25
C VAL A 62 10.42 17.74 -7.79
N TYR A 63 9.47 18.62 -8.13
CA TYR A 63 9.74 19.89 -8.80
C TYR A 63 9.91 21.08 -7.85
N ARG A 64 9.49 20.92 -6.59
CA ARG A 64 9.69 21.89 -5.51
C ARG A 64 9.21 23.30 -5.90
N PRO A 65 7.89 23.50 -6.09
CA PRO A 65 7.33 24.82 -6.39
C PRO A 65 7.73 25.83 -5.31
N SER A 66 7.91 27.08 -5.72
CA SER A 66 8.07 28.20 -4.80
C SER A 66 6.80 28.38 -3.98
N ILE A 67 6.94 28.65 -2.67
CA ILE A 67 5.81 28.87 -1.78
C ILE A 67 5.81 30.30 -1.27
N SER A 68 4.68 30.98 -1.41
CA SER A 68 4.50 32.37 -0.98
C SER A 68 3.06 32.64 -0.56
N VAL A 69 2.84 33.73 0.16
CA VAL A 69 1.48 34.21 0.47
C VAL A 69 1.01 35.12 -0.65
N ASP A 70 -0.18 34.84 -1.20
CA ASP A 70 -0.88 35.67 -2.18
C ASP A 70 -2.30 36.00 -1.66
N GLY A 71 -2.54 37.28 -1.37
CA GLY A 71 -3.78 37.72 -0.75
C GLY A 71 -4.01 37.10 0.64
N ASN A 72 -5.00 36.21 0.75
CA ASN A 72 -5.33 35.48 1.99
C ASN A 72 -4.98 33.98 1.93
N GLN A 73 -4.30 33.51 0.88
CA GLN A 73 -3.97 32.09 0.71
C GLN A 73 -2.48 31.89 0.48
N TRP A 74 -2.03 30.66 0.71
CA TRP A 74 -0.74 30.18 0.22
C TRP A 74 -0.84 29.86 -1.26
N CYS A 75 0.19 30.23 -2.00
CA CYS A 75 0.38 29.92 -3.41
C CYS A 75 1.63 29.05 -3.54
N ALA A 76 1.47 27.89 -4.18
CA ALA A 76 2.58 27.04 -4.63
C ALA A 76 2.72 27.21 -6.15
N LEU A 77 3.80 27.84 -6.60
CA LEU A 77 4.04 28.18 -8.01
C LEU A 77 5.29 27.47 -8.55
N TYR A 78 5.12 26.76 -9.67
CA TYR A 78 6.20 26.29 -10.51
C TYR A 78 6.12 26.94 -11.90
N GLY A 79 7.07 27.83 -12.20
CA GLY A 79 7.13 28.63 -13.42
C GLY A 79 7.58 30.06 -13.12
N ASP A 80 7.73 30.87 -14.17
CA ASP A 80 8.17 32.26 -14.05
C ASP A 80 7.07 33.16 -13.46
N ASP A 81 5.81 32.87 -13.80
CA ASP A 81 4.64 33.59 -13.30
C ASP A 81 3.38 32.70 -13.26
N LEU A 82 2.30 33.23 -12.67
CA LEU A 82 1.00 32.56 -12.57
C LEU A 82 0.32 32.25 -13.92
N GLN A 83 0.70 32.94 -15.00
CA GLN A 83 0.04 32.80 -16.31
C GLN A 83 0.69 31.70 -17.16
N SER A 84 2.00 31.52 -17.00
CA SER A 84 2.83 30.57 -17.74
C SER A 84 3.15 29.30 -16.94
N GLY A 85 3.08 29.38 -15.61
CA GLY A 85 3.38 28.28 -14.69
C GLY A 85 2.17 27.45 -14.28
N VAL A 86 2.46 26.44 -13.45
CA VAL A 86 1.45 25.66 -12.72
C VAL A 86 1.41 26.21 -11.30
N ALA A 87 0.22 26.59 -10.85
CA ALA A 87 -0.01 27.11 -9.52
C ALA A 87 -1.07 26.29 -8.77
N GLY A 88 -0.95 26.24 -7.45
CA GLY A 88 -1.98 25.72 -6.54
C GLY A 88 -2.18 26.66 -5.36
N PHE A 89 -3.41 26.71 -4.84
CA PHE A 89 -3.78 27.64 -3.77
C PHE A 89 -4.45 26.93 -2.60
N GLY A 90 -4.26 27.46 -1.38
CA GLY A 90 -4.93 26.93 -0.20
C GLY A 90 -4.66 27.73 1.08
N ASP A 91 -5.49 27.52 2.10
CA ASP A 91 -5.39 28.26 3.38
C ASP A 91 -4.17 27.84 4.21
N THR A 92 -3.54 26.71 3.85
CA THR A 92 -2.28 26.24 4.42
C THR A 92 -1.29 25.88 3.30
N PRO A 93 0.03 25.86 3.60
CA PRO A 93 1.05 25.37 2.67
C PRO A 93 0.74 23.97 2.10
N GLU A 94 0.24 23.07 2.96
CA GLU A 94 -0.13 21.71 2.60
C GLU A 94 -1.27 21.70 1.56
N LEU A 95 -2.32 22.49 1.79
CA LEU A 95 -3.44 22.59 0.85
C LEU A 95 -3.02 23.19 -0.49
N ALA A 96 -2.14 24.19 -0.47
CA ALA A 96 -1.58 24.76 -1.70
C ALA A 96 -0.75 23.74 -2.50
N MET A 97 0.06 22.92 -1.84
CA MET A 97 0.81 21.83 -2.49
C MET A 97 -0.13 20.73 -3.02
N ALA A 98 -1.20 20.40 -2.30
CA ALA A 98 -2.19 19.42 -2.74
C ALA A 98 -2.94 19.91 -4.00
N ASP A 99 -3.36 21.17 -4.03
CA ASP A 99 -3.99 21.77 -5.21
C ASP A 99 -3.02 21.87 -6.39
N PHE A 100 -1.75 22.21 -6.13
CA PHE A 100 -0.69 22.19 -7.14
C PHE A 100 -0.51 20.80 -7.77
N ASN A 101 -0.44 19.75 -6.96
CA ASN A 101 -0.29 18.37 -7.43
C ASN A 101 -1.46 17.92 -8.30
N LYS A 102 -2.67 18.39 -7.98
CA LYS A 102 -3.87 18.18 -8.80
C LYS A 102 -3.75 18.92 -10.13
N ASN A 103 -3.45 20.22 -10.10
CA ASN A 103 -3.37 21.08 -11.28
C ASN A 103 -2.24 20.66 -12.23
N TRP A 104 -1.16 20.04 -11.72
CA TRP A 104 -0.06 19.49 -12.51
C TRP A 104 -0.52 18.48 -13.58
N ARG A 105 -1.60 17.75 -13.32
CA ARG A 105 -2.12 16.71 -14.22
C ARG A 105 -3.27 17.21 -15.09
N GLU A 106 -3.70 18.44 -14.92
CA GLU A 106 -4.79 19.01 -15.70
C GLU A 106 -4.27 19.56 -17.04
N PRO A 107 -5.00 19.32 -18.14
CA PRO A 107 -4.64 19.91 -19.42
C PRO A 107 -4.83 21.43 -19.37
N LEU A 108 -4.01 22.17 -20.11
CA LEU A 108 -4.22 23.60 -20.31
C LEU A 108 -5.62 23.84 -20.87
N ARG A 109 -6.35 24.80 -20.30
CA ARG A 109 -7.75 25.11 -20.65
C ARG A 109 -7.99 25.27 -22.15
N ASN A 110 -7.05 25.91 -22.87
CA ASN A 110 -7.17 26.20 -24.30
C ASN A 110 -6.46 25.16 -25.19
N SER A 111 -5.93 24.08 -24.62
CA SER A 111 -5.38 22.96 -25.39
C SER A 111 -6.50 22.07 -25.95
N PRO A 112 -6.25 21.28 -27.01
CA PRO A 112 -7.24 20.34 -27.53
C PRO A 112 -7.85 19.43 -26.46
N SER A 113 -7.03 18.93 -25.52
CA SER A 113 -7.48 18.09 -24.41
C SER A 113 -8.27 18.84 -23.34
N GLY A 114 -7.96 20.13 -23.12
CA GLY A 114 -8.70 20.97 -22.17
C GLY A 114 -10.08 21.35 -22.69
N LEU A 115 -10.19 21.69 -23.98
CA LEU A 115 -11.46 21.98 -24.63
C LEU A 115 -12.38 20.75 -24.65
N ALA A 116 -11.82 19.55 -24.87
CA ALA A 116 -12.58 18.30 -24.83
C ALA A 116 -13.15 17.94 -23.45
N LYS A 117 -12.53 18.39 -22.35
CA LYS A 117 -13.03 18.21 -20.97
C LYS A 117 -14.17 19.17 -20.61
N ALA A 118 -14.34 20.28 -21.35
CA ALA A 118 -15.29 21.34 -21.04
C ALA A 118 -16.66 21.17 -21.73
N VAL A 119 -16.81 20.16 -22.59
CA VAL A 119 -18.03 19.76 -23.30
C VAL A 119 -18.69 18.60 -22.55
#